data_AF-A0AAZ1X2M7-F1
#
_entry.id   AF-A0AAZ1X2M7-F1
#
_cell.length_a   1.000
_cell.length_b   1.000
_cell.length_c   1.000
_cell.angle_alpha   90.00
_cell.angle_beta   90.00
_cell.angle_gamma   90.00
#
_symmetry.space_group_name_H-M   'P 1'
#
loop_
_entity.id
_entity.type
_entity.pdbx_description
1 polymer ?
#
loop_
_entity_poly.entity_id
_entity_poly.type
_entity_poly.pdbx_seq_one_letter_code
_entity_poly.pdbx_strand_id
1 'polypeptide(L)'
;MPACRAAVLFLLLLSQALVTVQSEEEEEEAIQEQDLQEEDQQVIETWNTKAKACTCDCESARIPAVIPPVPPTSLPPPPPSQSHLLNCMPECPYHRPLGFESGSVTSDQISCSSQDQYTGWYSSWIPNKARLNNQGFGCAWLSKFNDQYQWIQIDLKEVSVVSGILTQGRCDADEWITKYSIQYRTLETLNWIYYKDQTGNNRVFYGNSDRSSTVQNLLRPPIVARYIRLLPLGWHTRIAMRMELLMCMNKCS
;
A
#
# COMPACT_ATOMS: atom_id res chain seq x y z
N MET A 1 10.93 -55.98 -40.63
CA MET A 1 9.73 -55.42 -39.97
C MET A 1 9.78 -55.30 -38.43
N PRO A 2 10.69 -55.92 -37.63
CA PRO A 2 10.65 -55.80 -36.16
C PRO A 2 11.29 -54.51 -35.60
N ALA A 3 12.30 -53.94 -36.28
CA ALA A 3 13.03 -52.76 -35.80
C ALA A 3 12.18 -51.48 -35.69
N CYS A 4 11.20 -51.30 -36.58
CA CYS A 4 10.34 -50.11 -36.59
C CYS A 4 9.34 -50.11 -35.41
N ARG A 5 8.86 -51.30 -34.99
CA ARG A 5 7.98 -51.43 -33.82
C ARG A 5 8.70 -51.16 -32.50
N ALA A 6 9.97 -51.57 -32.39
CA ALA A 6 10.78 -51.31 -31.20
C ALA A 6 11.10 -49.81 -31.03
N ALA A 7 11.40 -49.11 -32.13
CA ALA A 7 11.66 -47.66 -32.09
C ALA A 7 10.43 -46.83 -31.66
N VAL A 8 9.24 -47.20 -32.14
CA VAL A 8 7.99 -46.53 -31.76
C VAL A 8 7.66 -46.77 -30.29
N LEU A 9 7.86 -48.00 -29.78
CA LEU A 9 7.69 -48.30 -28.36
C LEU A 9 8.66 -47.53 -27.48
N PHE A 10 9.92 -47.37 -27.90
CA PHE A 10 10.92 -46.62 -27.15
C PHE A 10 10.60 -45.12 -27.09
N LEU A 11 10.14 -44.53 -28.19
CA LEU A 11 9.70 -43.13 -28.23
C LEU A 11 8.45 -42.90 -27.37
N LEU A 12 7.50 -43.83 -27.36
CA LEU A 12 6.31 -43.76 -26.49
C LEU A 12 6.70 -43.82 -25.02
N LEU A 13 7.64 -44.71 -24.65
CA LEU A 13 8.13 -44.80 -23.27
C LEU A 13 8.89 -43.55 -22.83
N LEU A 14 9.73 -42.97 -23.70
CA LEU A 14 10.40 -41.70 -23.42
C LEU A 14 9.41 -40.54 -23.28
N SER A 15 8.38 -40.48 -24.13
CA SER A 15 7.33 -39.46 -24.02
C SER A 15 6.55 -39.59 -22.71
N GLN A 16 6.23 -40.81 -22.27
CA GLN A 16 5.54 -41.04 -21.00
C GLN A 16 6.42 -40.65 -19.82
N ALA A 17 7.71 -41.02 -19.84
CA ALA A 17 8.66 -40.65 -18.80
C ALA A 17 8.88 -39.14 -18.70
N LEU A 18 8.88 -38.42 -19.83
CA LEU A 18 9.01 -36.96 -19.83
C LEU A 18 7.79 -36.29 -19.20
N VAL A 19 6.58 -36.76 -19.54
CA VAL A 19 5.33 -36.24 -18.98
C VAL A 19 5.25 -36.48 -17.47
N THR A 20 5.69 -37.63 -16.98
CA THR A 20 5.70 -37.92 -15.54
C THR A 20 6.66 -37.04 -14.76
N VAL A 21 7.85 -36.76 -15.30
CA VAL A 21 8.82 -35.85 -14.66
C VAL A 21 8.26 -34.42 -14.63
N GLN A 22 7.60 -33.98 -15.71
CA GLN A 22 7.00 -32.66 -15.77
C GLN A 22 5.84 -32.50 -14.75
N SER A 23 5.04 -33.55 -14.55
CA SER A 23 3.98 -33.52 -13.53
C SER A 23 4.53 -33.54 -12.10
N GLU A 24 5.65 -34.21 -11.84
CA GLU A 24 6.30 -34.23 -10.52
C GLU A 24 6.89 -32.85 -10.17
N GLU A 25 7.52 -32.15 -11.13
CA GLU A 25 8.03 -30.79 -10.93
C GLU A 25 6.92 -29.77 -10.64
N GLU A 26 5.80 -29.84 -11.38
CA GLU A 26 4.63 -28.97 -11.13
C GLU A 26 4.00 -29.23 -9.74
N GLU A 27 4.02 -30.47 -9.27
CA GLU A 27 3.48 -30.84 -7.96
C GLU A 27 4.40 -30.36 -6.82
N GLU A 28 5.74 -30.43 -6.99
CA GLU A 28 6.69 -29.86 -6.03
C GLU A 28 6.60 -28.32 -5.95
N GLU A 29 6.45 -27.62 -7.07
CA GLU A 29 6.25 -26.15 -7.06
C GLU A 29 4.94 -25.78 -6.36
N ALA A 30 3.85 -26.53 -6.59
CA ALA A 30 2.57 -26.29 -5.94
C ALA A 30 2.62 -26.53 -4.41
N ILE A 31 3.36 -27.55 -3.96
CA ILE A 31 3.57 -27.81 -2.53
C ILE A 31 4.39 -26.68 -1.90
N GLN A 32 5.44 -26.21 -2.59
CA GLN A 32 6.28 -25.13 -2.09
C GLN A 32 5.50 -23.80 -2.00
N GLU A 33 4.62 -23.51 -2.96
CA GLU A 33 3.71 -22.36 -2.90
C GLU A 33 2.69 -22.48 -1.77
N GLN A 34 2.18 -23.68 -1.48
CA GLN A 34 1.27 -23.91 -0.36
C GLN A 34 1.97 -23.72 0.99
N ASP A 35 3.17 -24.26 1.18
CA ASP A 35 3.94 -24.10 2.42
C ASP A 35 4.28 -22.62 2.68
N LEU A 36 4.65 -21.87 1.64
CA LEU A 36 4.88 -20.42 1.74
C LEU A 36 3.61 -19.64 2.08
N GLN A 37 2.45 -20.03 1.52
CA GLN A 37 1.16 -19.41 1.85
C GLN A 37 0.73 -19.73 3.28
N GLU A 38 0.99 -20.95 3.76
CA GLU A 38 0.73 -21.33 5.15
C GLU A 38 1.63 -20.58 6.13
N GLU A 39 2.92 -20.42 5.84
CA GLU A 39 3.83 -19.58 6.64
C GLU A 39 3.38 -18.12 6.64
N ASP A 40 3.00 -17.55 5.50
CA ASP A 40 2.49 -16.18 5.41
C ASP A 40 1.18 -16.01 6.19
N GLN A 41 0.27 -16.98 6.10
CA GLN A 41 -0.96 -16.97 6.87
C GLN A 41 -0.69 -17.10 8.36
N GLN A 42 0.30 -17.90 8.76
CA GLN A 42 0.73 -18.03 10.14
C GLN A 42 1.42 -16.75 10.64
N VAL A 43 2.18 -16.03 9.81
CA VAL A 43 2.78 -14.74 10.14
C VAL A 43 1.70 -13.66 10.26
N ILE A 44 0.73 -13.63 9.35
CA ILE A 44 -0.43 -12.72 9.39
C ILE A 44 -1.29 -13.02 10.61
N GLU A 45 -1.54 -14.28 10.93
CA GLU A 45 -2.27 -14.69 12.13
C GLU A 45 -1.49 -14.38 13.40
N THR A 46 -0.16 -14.54 13.41
CA THR A 46 0.69 -14.17 14.54
C THR A 46 0.68 -12.66 14.75
N TRP A 47 0.74 -11.87 13.68
CA TRP A 47 0.63 -10.41 13.75
C TRP A 47 -0.78 -9.94 14.09
N ASN A 48 -1.82 -10.56 13.55
CA ASN A 48 -3.22 -10.30 13.91
C ASN A 48 -3.50 -10.73 15.34
N THR A 49 -2.86 -11.78 15.85
CA THR A 49 -2.97 -12.22 17.25
C THR A 49 -2.20 -11.26 18.17
N LYS A 50 -1.02 -10.78 17.77
CA LYS A 50 -0.31 -9.70 18.46
C LYS A 50 -1.08 -8.37 18.43
N ALA A 51 -1.78 -8.08 17.34
CA ALA A 51 -2.66 -6.90 17.21
C ALA A 51 -3.97 -7.09 18.00
N LYS A 52 -4.52 -8.31 18.06
CA LYS A 52 -5.66 -8.67 18.92
C LYS A 52 -5.27 -8.69 20.40
N ALA A 53 -4.02 -8.99 20.75
CA ALA A 53 -3.51 -8.84 22.12
C ALA A 53 -3.46 -7.36 22.57
N CYS A 54 -3.65 -6.41 21.65
CA CYS A 54 -3.88 -5.00 21.93
C CYS A 54 -5.37 -4.60 21.89
N THR A 55 -6.31 -5.54 22.06
CA THR A 55 -7.71 -5.20 22.35
C THR A 55 -7.83 -4.74 23.80
N CYS A 56 -8.00 -3.43 24.00
CA CYS A 56 -8.48 -2.91 25.27
C CYS A 56 -10.00 -3.13 25.33
N ASP A 57 -10.43 -4.02 26.24
CA ASP A 57 -11.81 -4.12 26.71
C ASP A 57 -12.22 -2.78 27.33
N CYS A 58 -12.97 -1.98 26.57
CA CYS A 58 -13.60 -0.75 27.06
C CYS A 58 -14.98 -1.08 27.66
N GLU A 59 -15.01 -1.87 28.73
CA GLU A 59 -16.24 -2.09 29.48
C GLU A 59 -15.96 -2.16 30.98
N SER A 60 -15.84 -0.99 31.61
CA SER A 60 -16.40 -0.68 32.94
C SER A 60 -15.78 0.60 33.52
N ALA A 61 -16.38 1.75 33.21
CA ALA A 61 -16.32 2.91 34.09
C ALA A 61 -17.72 3.19 34.65
N ARG A 62 -18.29 2.22 35.39
CA ARG A 62 -19.33 2.55 36.37
C ARG A 62 -18.60 3.10 37.59
N ILE A 63 -18.81 4.38 37.85
CA ILE A 63 -18.40 5.07 39.08
C ILE A 63 -19.39 4.66 40.19
N PRO A 64 -18.93 3.98 41.23
CA PRO A 64 -19.31 4.33 42.60
C PRO A 64 -18.02 4.42 43.44
N ALA A 65 -17.86 5.18 44.52
CA ALA A 65 -18.75 5.73 45.52
C ALA A 65 -17.92 6.71 46.38
N VAL A 66 -18.61 7.64 47.06
CA VAL A 66 -18.41 8.04 48.46
C VAL A 66 -16.99 8.47 48.90
N ILE A 67 -16.89 9.78 49.19
CA ILE A 67 -15.78 10.43 49.90
C ILE A 67 -15.95 10.23 51.41
N PRO A 68 -14.90 9.84 52.16
CA PRO A 68 -14.71 10.25 53.54
C PRO A 68 -13.45 11.14 53.71
N PRO A 69 -13.35 11.99 54.75
CA PRO A 69 -12.32 13.03 54.82
C PRO A 69 -11.17 12.74 55.81
N VAL A 70 -10.04 13.43 55.57
CA VAL A 70 -8.84 13.78 56.42
C VAL A 70 -7.92 12.62 56.90
N PRO A 71 -6.63 12.85 57.30
CA PRO A 71 -5.84 14.10 57.45
C PRO A 71 -4.40 14.10 56.83
N PRO A 72 -3.60 15.19 56.95
CA PRO A 72 -2.44 15.45 56.10
C PRO A 72 -1.11 15.10 56.78
N THR A 73 -0.24 14.32 56.14
CA THR A 73 1.20 14.35 56.44
C THR A 73 2.07 13.73 55.34
N SER A 74 3.17 14.44 55.05
CA SER A 74 4.43 14.01 54.43
C SER A 74 4.47 13.43 53.01
N LEU A 75 5.02 14.28 52.12
CA LEU A 75 5.81 13.99 50.91
C LEU A 75 5.06 13.46 49.66
N PRO A 76 5.31 14.05 48.47
CA PRO A 76 4.73 13.55 47.23
C PRO A 76 5.38 12.21 46.84
N PRO A 77 4.60 11.20 46.42
CA PRO A 77 5.15 9.97 45.85
C PRO A 77 5.83 10.26 44.50
N PRO A 78 6.90 9.54 44.14
CA PRO A 78 7.54 9.67 42.84
C PRO A 78 6.55 9.31 41.72
N PRO A 79 6.66 9.93 40.52
CA PRO A 79 5.77 9.63 39.42
C PRO A 79 5.86 8.13 39.06
N PRO A 80 4.72 7.46 38.80
CA PRO A 80 4.73 6.06 38.39
C PRO A 80 5.50 5.94 37.08
N SER A 81 6.47 5.04 37.08
CA SER A 81 7.18 4.55 35.90
C SER A 81 6.14 4.13 34.86
N GLN A 82 5.97 4.94 33.82
CA GLN A 82 5.09 4.62 32.70
C GLN A 82 5.74 3.48 31.92
N SER A 83 5.39 2.25 32.28
CA SER A 83 5.58 1.07 31.47
C SER A 83 4.89 1.30 30.13
N HIS A 84 5.68 1.29 29.07
CA HIS A 84 5.28 1.31 27.67
C HIS A 84 4.01 0.47 27.42
N LEU A 85 2.85 1.11 27.44
CA LEU A 85 1.68 0.62 26.75
C LEU A 85 1.85 1.05 25.29
N LEU A 86 2.38 0.13 24.47
CA LEU A 86 2.19 0.16 23.04
C LEU A 86 0.69 -0.03 22.77
N ASN A 87 -0.09 1.03 22.99
CA ASN A 87 -1.47 1.10 22.54
C ASN A 87 -1.44 0.94 21.02
N CYS A 88 -2.07 -0.11 20.50
CA CYS A 88 -2.46 -0.16 19.10
C CYS A 88 -3.16 1.17 18.78
N MET A 89 -2.63 1.92 17.83
CA MET A 89 -3.13 3.24 17.46
C MET A 89 -4.19 3.04 16.37
N PRO A 90 -5.50 3.13 16.68
CA PRO A 90 -6.55 2.95 15.68
C PRO A 90 -6.59 4.11 14.67
N GLU A 91 -6.11 5.30 15.07
CA GLU A 91 -6.01 6.49 14.24
C GLU A 91 -4.69 7.23 14.54
N CYS A 92 -4.02 7.67 13.48
CA CYS A 92 -2.77 8.39 13.56
C CYS A 92 -3.00 9.78 14.16
N PRO A 93 -2.41 10.12 15.33
CA PRO A 93 -2.60 11.43 15.94
C PRO A 93 -1.93 12.55 15.12
N TYR A 94 -0.91 12.21 14.33
CA TYR A 94 -0.22 13.13 13.44
C TYR A 94 0.03 12.49 12.07
N HIS A 95 -0.32 13.24 11.03
CA HIS A 95 0.01 12.93 9.65
C HIS A 95 1.24 13.72 9.25
N ARG A 96 2.29 13.04 8.81
CA ARG A 96 3.48 13.68 8.24
C ARG A 96 3.54 13.41 6.74
N PRO A 97 3.70 14.43 5.88
CA PRO A 97 3.97 14.18 4.47
C PRO A 97 5.28 13.39 4.31
N LEU A 98 5.27 12.37 3.45
CA LEU A 98 6.46 11.59 3.10
C LEU A 98 7.59 12.48 2.57
N GLY A 99 7.23 13.65 2.02
CA GLY A 99 8.18 14.61 1.50
C GLY A 99 8.26 14.57 -0.01
N PHE A 100 7.10 14.45 -0.67
CA PHE A 100 7.02 14.68 -2.10
C PHE A 100 7.26 16.16 -2.40
N GLU A 101 6.67 17.04 -1.58
CA GLU A 101 6.89 18.50 -1.68
C GLU A 101 8.29 18.90 -1.18
N SER A 102 8.77 18.32 -0.08
CA SER A 102 10.10 18.61 0.48
C SER A 102 11.26 18.01 -0.31
N GLY A 103 10.98 17.19 -1.33
CA GLY A 103 11.97 16.53 -2.17
C GLY A 103 12.75 15.41 -1.50
N SER A 104 12.26 14.90 -0.37
CA SER A 104 12.83 13.75 0.34
C SER A 104 12.64 12.45 -0.45
N VAL A 105 11.59 12.37 -1.27
CA VAL A 105 11.37 11.26 -2.21
C VAL A 105 12.22 11.47 -3.47
N THR A 106 13.09 10.51 -3.76
CA THR A 106 13.92 10.52 -4.98
C THR A 106 13.09 10.13 -6.20
N SER A 107 13.45 10.63 -7.37
CA SER A 107 12.74 10.29 -8.63
C SER A 107 12.68 8.79 -8.86
N ASP A 108 13.73 8.06 -8.47
CA ASP A 108 13.88 6.62 -8.69
C ASP A 108 12.87 5.80 -7.90
N GLN A 109 12.28 6.39 -6.86
CA GLN A 109 11.22 5.76 -6.06
C GLN A 109 9.85 5.82 -6.74
N ILE A 110 9.69 6.62 -7.80
CA ILE A 110 8.40 6.83 -8.47
C ILE A 110 8.46 6.16 -9.84
N SER A 111 7.63 5.14 -10.05
CA SER A 111 7.54 4.40 -11.31
C SER A 111 6.13 4.49 -11.89
N CYS A 112 5.99 4.43 -13.21
CA CYS A 112 4.69 4.51 -13.89
C CYS A 112 4.57 3.46 -15.00
N SER A 113 3.33 3.10 -15.33
CA SER A 113 2.99 2.12 -16.38
C SER A 113 3.44 2.51 -17.79
N SER A 114 3.70 3.79 -18.07
CA SER A 114 4.04 4.28 -19.41
C SER A 114 5.42 4.96 -19.52
N GLN A 115 6.34 4.70 -18.59
CA GLN A 115 7.66 5.34 -18.50
C GLN A 115 8.44 5.34 -19.83
N ASP A 116 8.42 4.23 -20.56
CA ASP A 116 9.22 4.04 -21.78
C ASP A 116 8.61 4.68 -23.03
N GLN A 117 7.40 5.23 -22.93
CA GLN A 117 6.69 5.81 -24.08
C GLN A 117 6.62 7.34 -24.07
N TYR A 118 7.26 8.00 -23.09
CA TYR A 118 7.39 9.45 -23.03
C TYR A 118 8.49 9.94 -23.98
N THR A 119 8.20 9.96 -25.29
CA THR A 119 9.07 10.59 -26.28
C THR A 119 8.53 11.98 -26.66
N GLY A 120 9.42 12.98 -26.82
CA GLY A 120 9.07 14.34 -27.25
C GLY A 120 8.59 15.28 -26.13
N TRP A 121 7.56 16.10 -26.38
CA TRP A 121 6.97 17.06 -25.41
C TRP A 121 6.50 16.40 -24.09
N TYR A 122 6.16 15.11 -24.17
CA TYR A 122 5.77 14.28 -23.03
C TYR A 122 6.90 14.10 -22.01
N SER A 123 8.16 14.33 -22.39
CA SER A 123 9.33 14.30 -21.49
C SER A 123 9.27 15.37 -20.37
N SER A 124 8.39 16.37 -20.48
CA SER A 124 8.14 17.30 -19.37
C SER A 124 7.24 16.71 -18.28
N TRP A 125 6.52 15.62 -18.55
CA TRP A 125 5.47 15.05 -17.69
C TRP A 125 5.88 13.70 -17.08
N ILE A 126 7.10 13.65 -16.56
CA ILE A 126 7.73 12.48 -15.92
C ILE A 126 7.07 12.22 -14.55
N PRO A 127 7.01 10.96 -14.05
CA PRO A 127 6.61 10.65 -12.66
C PRO A 127 7.21 11.55 -11.59
N ASN A 128 8.47 11.95 -11.76
CA ASN A 128 9.16 12.83 -10.82
C ASN A 128 8.47 14.18 -10.61
N LYS A 129 7.65 14.61 -11.59
CA LYS A 129 6.88 15.85 -11.52
C LYS A 129 5.52 15.67 -10.83
N ALA A 130 5.10 14.45 -10.51
CA ALA A 130 3.86 14.13 -9.78
C ALA A 130 3.90 14.53 -8.29
N ARG A 131 4.75 15.49 -7.91
CA ARG A 131 4.86 15.99 -6.54
C ARG A 131 3.72 16.98 -6.27
N LEU A 132 3.14 16.92 -5.08
CA LEU A 132 2.14 17.89 -4.64
C LEU A 132 2.70 19.32 -4.72
N ASN A 133 1.86 20.28 -5.12
CA ASN A 133 2.21 21.70 -5.29
C ASN A 133 3.35 22.01 -6.27
N ASN A 134 3.80 21.04 -7.07
CA ASN A 134 4.80 21.31 -8.09
C ASN A 134 4.22 22.26 -9.16
N GLN A 135 4.92 23.36 -9.43
CA GLN A 135 4.55 24.42 -10.37
C GLN A 135 5.67 24.61 -11.40
N GLY A 136 5.31 24.83 -12.68
CA GLY A 136 6.26 25.04 -13.78
C GLY A 136 5.89 24.32 -15.08
N PHE A 137 6.84 24.24 -16.02
CA PHE A 137 6.66 23.42 -17.23
C PHE A 137 6.67 21.94 -16.83
N GLY A 138 5.53 21.26 -17.00
CA GLY A 138 5.39 19.85 -16.60
C GLY A 138 5.03 19.64 -15.13
N CYS A 139 3.88 20.16 -14.65
CA CYS A 139 3.49 20.09 -13.23
C CYS A 139 2.86 18.77 -12.77
N ALA A 140 2.73 17.74 -13.60
CA ALA A 140 2.01 16.52 -13.23
C ALA A 140 2.55 15.32 -13.97
N TRP A 141 2.28 14.13 -13.43
CA TRP A 141 2.36 12.93 -14.25
C TRP A 141 1.12 12.87 -15.14
N LEU A 142 1.33 12.69 -16.45
CA LEU A 142 0.25 12.49 -17.42
C LEU A 142 0.37 11.13 -18.04
N SER A 143 -0.67 10.32 -18.04
CA SER A 143 -0.64 9.11 -18.86
C SER A 143 -0.79 9.44 -20.35
N LYS A 144 -0.04 8.73 -21.19
CA LYS A 144 -0.18 8.82 -22.66
C LYS A 144 -1.50 8.19 -23.13
N PHE A 145 -1.89 7.09 -22.49
CA PHE A 145 -3.13 6.37 -22.76
C PHE A 145 -4.08 6.51 -21.59
N ASN A 146 -5.34 6.74 -21.90
CA ASN A 146 -6.41 6.88 -20.92
C ASN A 146 -7.07 5.51 -20.71
N ASP A 147 -6.35 4.59 -20.07
CA ASP A 147 -6.86 3.25 -19.77
C ASP A 147 -6.96 3.02 -18.27
N GLN A 148 -7.85 2.11 -17.87
CA GLN A 148 -8.00 1.69 -16.47
C GLN A 148 -6.83 0.82 -15.97
N TYR A 149 -5.95 0.39 -16.87
CA TYR A 149 -4.75 -0.39 -16.56
C TYR A 149 -3.52 0.48 -16.28
N GLN A 150 -3.67 1.80 -16.33
CA GLN A 150 -2.58 2.71 -15.99
C GLN A 150 -2.37 2.70 -14.48
N TRP A 151 -1.12 2.86 -14.08
CA TRP A 151 -0.78 2.90 -12.68
C TRP A 151 0.45 3.75 -12.42
N ILE A 152 0.51 4.29 -11.22
CA ILE A 152 1.66 4.97 -10.68
C ILE A 152 2.03 4.30 -9.36
N GLN A 153 3.30 3.98 -9.22
CA GLN A 153 3.88 3.21 -8.14
C GLN A 153 4.88 4.05 -7.39
N ILE A 154 4.87 3.91 -6.07
CA ILE A 154 5.76 4.57 -5.14
C ILE A 154 6.47 3.50 -4.32
N ASP A 155 7.80 3.48 -4.36
CA ASP A 155 8.65 2.67 -3.50
C ASP A 155 9.16 3.50 -2.31
N LEU A 156 8.68 3.15 -1.12
CA LEU A 156 9.08 3.78 0.13
C LEU A 156 10.50 3.39 0.58
N LYS A 157 11.16 2.42 -0.09
CA LYS A 157 12.42 1.74 0.30
C LYS A 157 12.31 0.91 1.59
N GLU A 158 11.55 1.38 2.57
CA GLU A 158 11.27 0.69 3.82
C GLU A 158 9.76 0.48 4.03
N VAL A 159 9.40 -0.55 4.82
CA VAL A 159 8.00 -0.81 5.17
C VAL A 159 7.52 0.28 6.11
N SER A 160 6.59 1.10 5.63
CA SER A 160 6.08 2.27 6.36
C SER A 160 4.57 2.22 6.54
N VAL A 161 4.07 2.94 7.55
CA VAL A 161 2.63 3.05 7.81
C VAL A 161 2.07 4.29 7.13
N VAL A 162 1.26 4.06 6.12
CA VAL A 162 0.64 5.09 5.29
C VAL A 162 -0.79 5.33 5.80
N SER A 163 -1.01 6.56 6.22
CA SER A 163 -2.23 7.01 6.88
C SER A 163 -3.19 7.76 5.94
N GLY A 164 -2.69 8.23 4.80
CA GLY A 164 -3.50 8.98 3.84
C GLY A 164 -2.74 9.30 2.57
N ILE A 165 -3.49 9.78 1.59
CA ILE A 165 -2.98 10.21 0.29
C ILE A 165 -3.62 11.55 -0.05
N LEU A 166 -2.81 12.49 -0.46
CA LEU A 166 -3.21 13.77 -1.04
C LEU A 166 -3.11 13.64 -2.56
N THR A 167 -4.15 14.06 -3.28
CA THR A 167 -4.15 14.09 -4.75
C THR A 167 -4.48 15.49 -5.25
N GLN A 168 -3.86 15.89 -6.36
CA GLN A 168 -4.05 17.21 -6.98
C GLN A 168 -4.05 17.06 -8.51
N GLY A 169 -4.85 17.86 -9.21
CA GLY A 169 -4.91 17.87 -10.68
C GLY A 169 -3.70 18.52 -11.34
N ARG A 170 -3.71 18.65 -12.67
CA ARG A 170 -2.65 19.33 -13.45
C ARG A 170 -2.71 20.86 -13.26
N CYS A 171 -1.57 21.55 -13.30
CA CYS A 171 -1.54 23.02 -13.18
C CYS A 171 -1.94 23.78 -14.47
N ASP A 172 -1.70 23.16 -15.62
CA ASP A 172 -1.61 23.80 -16.94
C ASP A 172 -2.89 23.62 -17.78
N ALA A 173 -3.58 22.50 -17.58
CA ALA A 173 -4.83 22.18 -18.27
C ALA A 173 -5.84 21.56 -17.32
N ASP A 174 -7.12 21.61 -17.71
CA ASP A 174 -8.25 21.08 -16.94
C ASP A 174 -8.34 19.54 -17.07
N GLU A 175 -7.32 18.87 -16.51
CA GLU A 175 -7.12 17.42 -16.50
C GLU A 175 -6.85 16.93 -15.08
N TRP A 176 -7.59 15.91 -14.64
CA TRP A 176 -7.46 15.33 -13.30
C TRP A 176 -8.08 13.93 -13.21
N ILE A 177 -7.68 13.17 -12.18
CA ILE A 177 -8.33 11.92 -11.81
C ILE A 177 -9.56 12.18 -10.94
N THR A 178 -10.68 11.51 -11.22
CA THR A 178 -11.94 11.64 -10.46
C THR A 178 -12.15 10.48 -9.51
N LYS A 179 -11.69 9.28 -9.88
CA LYS A 179 -11.79 8.07 -9.06
C LYS A 179 -10.51 7.25 -9.20
N TYR A 180 -10.10 6.63 -8.10
CA TYR A 180 -8.96 5.72 -8.12
C TYR A 180 -9.10 4.61 -7.07
N SER A 181 -8.46 3.48 -7.34
CA SER A 181 -8.25 2.40 -6.38
C SER A 181 -6.79 2.34 -5.96
N ILE A 182 -6.54 1.78 -4.79
CA ILE A 182 -5.20 1.62 -4.24
C ILE A 182 -4.88 0.13 -4.18
N GLN A 183 -3.71 -0.22 -4.66
CA GLN A 183 -3.06 -1.49 -4.41
C GLN A 183 -1.80 -1.24 -3.59
N TYR A 184 -1.43 -2.20 -2.77
CA TYR A 184 -0.22 -2.12 -1.97
C TYR A 184 0.44 -3.48 -1.87
N ARG A 185 1.74 -3.44 -1.56
CA ARG A 185 2.59 -4.62 -1.43
C ARG A 185 3.69 -4.34 -0.41
N THR A 186 3.93 -5.30 0.50
CA THR A 186 4.94 -5.19 1.56
C THR A 186 6.32 -5.66 1.10
N LEU A 187 6.38 -6.77 0.35
CA LEU A 187 7.61 -7.37 -0.17
C LEU A 187 7.51 -7.56 -1.68
N GLU A 188 8.63 -7.50 -2.39
CA GLU A 188 8.65 -7.62 -3.85
C GLU A 188 8.16 -8.98 -4.37
N THR A 189 8.34 -10.04 -3.58
CA THR A 189 7.90 -11.41 -3.88
C THR A 189 6.40 -11.62 -3.73
N LEU A 190 5.69 -10.71 -3.05
CA LEU A 190 4.27 -10.86 -2.78
C LEU A 190 3.39 -10.33 -3.92
N ASN A 191 2.16 -10.84 -3.99
CA ASN A 191 1.15 -10.34 -4.90
C ASN A 191 0.61 -8.96 -4.47
N TRP A 192 0.07 -8.21 -5.43
CA TRP A 192 -0.55 -6.92 -5.18
C TRP A 192 -1.89 -7.11 -4.48
N ILE A 193 -2.06 -6.46 -3.32
CA ILE A 193 -3.29 -6.54 -2.53
C ILE A 193 -4.10 -5.26 -2.77
N TYR A 194 -5.39 -5.41 -3.08
CA TYR A 194 -6.31 -4.27 -3.17
C TYR A 194 -6.66 -3.76 -1.78
N TYR A 195 -6.71 -2.44 -1.63
CA TYR A 195 -7.18 -1.82 -0.40
C TYR A 195 -8.68 -2.09 -0.20
N LYS A 196 -8.99 -2.77 0.91
CA LYS A 196 -10.34 -3.11 1.33
C LYS A 196 -10.78 -2.18 2.46
N ASP A 197 -12.05 -1.78 2.40
CA ASP A 197 -12.67 -1.00 3.47
C ASP A 197 -13.01 -1.89 4.68
N GLN A 198 -13.49 -1.30 5.78
CA GLN A 198 -13.98 -2.01 6.97
C GLN A 198 -15.10 -3.03 6.65
N THR A 199 -15.82 -2.81 5.54
CA THR A 199 -16.87 -3.70 5.03
C THR A 199 -16.33 -4.86 4.18
N GLY A 200 -15.02 -4.94 3.95
CA GLY A 200 -14.37 -6.00 3.15
C GLY A 200 -14.44 -5.81 1.63
N ASN A 201 -15.12 -4.77 1.15
CA ASN A 201 -15.22 -4.44 -0.26
C ASN A 201 -14.02 -3.62 -0.74
N ASN A 202 -13.69 -3.73 -2.04
CA ASN A 202 -12.67 -2.89 -2.67
C ASN A 202 -13.06 -1.42 -2.55
N ARG A 203 -12.23 -0.64 -1.86
CA ARG A 203 -12.50 0.78 -1.64
C ARG A 203 -12.09 1.58 -2.87
N VAL A 204 -13.02 2.37 -3.39
CA VAL A 204 -12.76 3.37 -4.42
C VAL A 204 -12.70 4.74 -3.75
N PHE A 205 -11.64 5.47 -4.03
CA PHE A 205 -11.45 6.84 -3.54
C PHE A 205 -11.92 7.84 -4.57
N TYR A 206 -12.51 8.93 -4.09
CA TYR A 206 -12.84 10.08 -4.89
C TYR A 206 -11.61 10.98 -4.96
N GLY A 207 -11.15 11.23 -6.17
CA GLY A 207 -10.03 12.11 -6.44
C GLY A 207 -10.47 13.57 -6.50
N ASN A 208 -10.01 14.25 -7.54
CA ASN A 208 -10.15 15.69 -7.69
C ASN A 208 -11.41 16.06 -8.47
N SER A 209 -11.95 17.24 -8.19
CA SER A 209 -13.02 17.86 -8.98
C SER A 209 -12.51 19.04 -9.80
N ASP A 210 -11.32 19.56 -9.49
CA ASP A 210 -10.69 20.68 -10.17
C ASP A 210 -9.20 20.44 -10.40
N ARG A 211 -8.59 21.30 -11.22
CA ARG A 211 -7.17 21.26 -11.57
C ARG A 211 -6.21 21.61 -10.42
N SER A 212 -6.60 22.53 -9.53
CA SER A 212 -5.72 23.09 -8.48
C SER A 212 -6.08 22.65 -7.07
N SER A 213 -7.35 22.26 -6.84
CA SER A 213 -7.83 21.82 -5.54
C SER A 213 -7.10 20.54 -5.11
N THR A 214 -6.53 20.53 -3.91
CA THR A 214 -5.93 19.34 -3.31
C THR A 214 -7.00 18.58 -2.53
N VAL A 215 -7.14 17.29 -2.79
CA VAL A 215 -8.09 16.42 -2.10
C VAL A 215 -7.30 15.48 -1.19
N GLN A 216 -7.70 15.41 0.08
CA GLN A 216 -7.11 14.54 1.08
C GLN A 216 -8.00 13.32 1.29
N ASN A 217 -7.44 12.15 1.04
CA ASN A 217 -8.07 10.86 1.29
C ASN A 217 -7.34 10.13 2.42
N LEU A 218 -7.94 10.10 3.60
CA LEU A 218 -7.42 9.36 4.74
C LEU A 218 -7.76 7.87 4.63
N LEU A 219 -6.81 7.02 4.97
CA LEU A 219 -6.92 5.57 4.91
C LEU A 219 -7.29 5.04 6.30
N ARG A 220 -8.46 4.40 6.40
CA ARG A 220 -8.95 3.75 7.63
C ARG A 220 -9.44 2.34 7.29
N PRO A 221 -8.64 1.29 7.53
CA PRO A 221 -7.40 1.25 8.33
C PRO A 221 -6.17 1.83 7.61
N PRO A 222 -5.12 2.26 8.36
CA PRO A 222 -3.84 2.64 7.75
C PRO A 222 -3.19 1.44 7.06
N ILE A 223 -2.47 1.70 5.96
CA ILE A 223 -1.82 0.66 5.15
C ILE A 223 -0.38 0.50 5.62
N VAL A 224 0.04 -0.74 5.87
CA VAL A 224 1.46 -1.07 6.09
C VAL A 224 2.01 -1.64 4.79
N ALA A 225 2.86 -0.89 4.10
CA ALA A 225 3.39 -1.30 2.80
C ALA A 225 4.75 -0.66 2.52
N ARG A 226 5.50 -1.27 1.61
CA ARG A 226 6.72 -0.69 1.03
C ARG A 226 6.44 -0.14 -0.37
N TYR A 227 5.64 -0.86 -1.15
CA TYR A 227 5.21 -0.44 -2.47
C TYR A 227 3.74 -0.08 -2.44
N ILE A 228 3.40 1.11 -2.94
CA ILE A 228 2.03 1.54 -3.12
C ILE A 228 1.81 1.79 -4.59
N ARG A 229 0.68 1.32 -5.11
CA ARG A 229 0.25 1.53 -6.48
C ARG A 229 -1.11 2.19 -6.50
N LEU A 230 -1.24 3.30 -7.20
CA LEU A 230 -2.51 3.97 -7.44
C LEU A 230 -2.97 3.67 -8.86
N LEU A 231 -4.23 3.28 -8.98
CA LEU A 231 -4.86 2.93 -10.24
C LEU A 231 -6.03 3.90 -10.48
N PRO A 232 -5.90 4.86 -11.42
CA PRO A 232 -7.02 5.71 -11.82
C PRO A 232 -8.12 4.87 -12.48
N LEU A 233 -9.33 4.95 -11.92
CA LEU A 233 -10.53 4.29 -12.44
C LEU A 233 -11.39 5.24 -13.28
N GLY A 234 -11.28 6.55 -13.02
CA GLY A 234 -11.97 7.60 -13.75
C GLY A 234 -11.17 8.88 -13.77
N TRP A 235 -11.29 9.64 -14.85
CA TRP A 235 -10.55 10.87 -15.11
C TRP A 235 -11.39 11.85 -15.95
N HIS A 236 -10.97 13.10 -15.95
CA HIS A 236 -11.53 14.16 -16.77
C HIS A 236 -10.53 14.55 -17.85
N THR A 237 -10.92 14.42 -19.13
CA THR A 237 -10.10 14.66 -20.33
C THR A 237 -8.89 13.72 -20.49
N ARG A 238 -7.93 13.76 -19.55
CA ARG A 238 -6.78 12.85 -19.48
C ARG A 238 -6.44 12.48 -18.04
N ILE A 239 -5.77 11.35 -17.89
CA ILE A 239 -5.19 10.94 -16.60
C ILE A 239 -4.02 11.87 -16.30
N ALA A 240 -4.25 12.81 -15.40
CA ALA A 240 -3.21 13.66 -14.84
C ALA A 240 -3.35 13.71 -13.32
N MET A 241 -2.23 13.54 -12.61
CA MET A 241 -2.24 13.66 -11.16
C MET A 241 -0.89 14.10 -10.61
N ARG A 242 -0.97 14.83 -9.52
CA ARG A 242 0.06 15.04 -8.52
C ARG A 242 -0.42 14.37 -7.24
N MET A 243 0.52 13.87 -6.45
CA MET A 243 0.18 13.26 -5.18
C MET A 243 1.22 13.50 -4.11
N GLU A 244 0.80 13.23 -2.88
CA GLU A 244 1.67 13.11 -1.73
C GLU A 244 1.14 12.06 -0.77
N LEU A 245 2.03 11.23 -0.25
CA LEU A 245 1.69 10.23 0.75
C LEU A 245 1.82 10.84 2.14
N LEU A 246 0.87 10.54 3.01
CA LEU A 246 0.88 10.90 4.42
C LEU A 246 1.22 9.68 5.26
N MET A 247 2.31 9.76 5.99
CA MET A 247 2.72 8.73 6.95
C MET A 247 2.13 8.99 8.33
N CYS A 248 1.84 7.90 9.02
CA CYS A 248 1.51 7.91 10.43
C CYS A 248 2.80 8.13 11.23
N MET A 249 2.83 9.12 12.12
CA MET A 249 3.87 9.20 13.15
C MET A 249 3.25 9.06 14.53
N ASN A 250 3.84 8.20 15.34
CA ASN A 250 3.56 8.17 16.76
C ASN A 250 4.15 9.44 17.39
N LYS A 251 3.46 10.02 18.36
CA LYS A 251 4.08 11.02 19.24
C LYS A 251 5.23 10.31 19.96
N CYS A 252 6.46 10.57 19.54
CA CYS A 252 7.61 10.26 20.38
C CYS A 252 7.53 11.19 21.58
N SER A 253 7.22 10.64 22.75
CA SER A 253 7.49 11.29 24.03
C SER A 253 8.88 10.92 24.52
#